data_AF-A0A9D2TEB3-F1
#
_entry.id   AF-A0A9D2TEB3-F1
#
_cell.length_a   1.000
_cell.length_b   1.000
_cell.length_c   1.000
_cell.angle_alpha   90.00
_cell.angle_beta   90.00
_cell.angle_gamma   90.00
#
_symmetry.space_group_name_H-M   'P 1'
#
loop_
_entity.id
_entity.type
_entity.pdbx_description
1 polymer ?
#
loop_
_entity_poly.entity_id
_entity_poly.type
_entity_poly.pdbx_seq_one_letter_code
_entity_poly.pdbx_strand_id
1 'polypeptide(L)'
;MAIIGITLVVVCLAIAISAKGGELRKSDQEYQIKEELLQAQLDQEKERAEDLEEYKVYVKTKQYAEEVAKERLGLVNPDEILLKPEDEN
;
A
#
# COMPACT_ATOMS: atom_id res chain seq x y z
N MET A 1 -9.76 60.12 20.04
CA MET A 1 -10.30 59.62 18.75
C MET A 1 -9.27 58.82 17.94
N ALA A 2 -8.03 59.27 17.76
CA ALA A 2 -7.00 58.52 17.00
C ALA A 2 -6.67 57.13 17.58
N ILE A 3 -6.53 57.02 18.91
CA ILE A 3 -6.22 55.74 19.59
C ILE A 3 -7.29 54.68 19.33
N ILE A 4 -8.58 55.06 19.34
CA ILE A 4 -9.71 54.16 19.11
C ILE A 4 -9.67 53.60 17.68
N GLY A 5 -9.37 54.46 16.69
CA GLY A 5 -9.21 54.03 15.30
C GLY A 5 -8.06 53.05 15.10
N ILE A 6 -6.91 53.31 15.72
CA ILE A 6 -5.74 52.43 15.65
C ILE A 6 -6.04 51.07 16.29
N THR A 7 -6.67 51.06 17.47
CA THR A 7 -7.04 49.80 18.14
C THR A 7 -8.01 48.96 17.31
N LEU A 8 -8.97 49.60 16.62
CA LEU A 8 -9.95 48.90 15.79
C LEU A 8 -9.26 48.22 14.58
N VAL A 9 -8.34 48.92 13.91
CA VAL A 9 -7.56 48.35 12.79
C VAL A 9 -6.71 47.17 13.23
N VAL A 10 -6.04 47.26 14.39
CA VAL A 10 -5.23 46.15 14.93
C VAL A 10 -6.09 44.92 15.23
N VAL A 11 -7.28 45.12 15.81
CA VAL A 11 -8.23 44.03 16.09
C VAL A 11 -8.72 43.38 14.80
N CYS A 12 -9.09 44.18 13.78
CA CYS A 12 -9.49 43.65 12.48
C CYS A 12 -8.38 42.84 11.79
N LEU A 13 -7.13 43.31 11.86
CA LEU A 13 -5.98 42.55 11.33
C LEU A 13 -5.74 41.25 12.09
N ALA A 14 -5.84 41.26 13.42
CA ALA A 14 -5.68 40.07 14.25
C ALA A 14 -6.73 38.99 13.91
N ILE A 15 -7.99 39.38 13.69
CA ILE A 15 -9.06 38.46 13.28
C ILE A 15 -8.77 37.88 11.89
N ALA A 16 -8.38 38.71 10.92
CA ALA A 16 -8.08 38.27 9.56
C ALA A 16 -6.91 37.27 9.50
N ILE A 17 -5.85 37.51 10.29
CA ILE A 17 -4.71 36.61 10.39
C ILE A 17 -5.11 35.29 11.06
N SER A 18 -5.93 35.35 12.11
CA SER A 18 -6.38 34.15 12.84
C SER A 18 -7.29 33.27 11.99
N ALA A 19 -8.18 33.87 11.18
CA ALA A 19 -9.04 33.13 10.26
C ALA A 19 -8.22 32.40 9.18
N LYS A 20 -7.28 33.09 8.54
CA LYS A 20 -6.38 32.48 7.54
C LYS A 20 -5.43 31.45 8.18
N GLY A 21 -4.90 31.73 9.36
CA GLY A 21 -4.03 30.81 10.09
C GLY A 21 -4.73 29.52 10.51
N GLY A 22 -6.02 29.58 10.86
CA GLY A 22 -6.83 28.41 11.18
C GLY A 22 -7.07 27.51 9.96
N GLU A 23 -7.31 28.10 8.79
CA GLU A 23 -7.47 27.36 7.53
C GLU A 23 -6.17 26.68 7.10
N LEU A 24 -5.04 27.42 7.13
CA LEU A 24 -3.72 26.87 6.77
C LEU A 24 -3.33 25.67 7.67
N ARG A 25 -3.59 25.75 8.97
CA ARG A 25 -3.28 24.64 9.91
C ARG A 25 -4.12 23.40 9.64
N LYS A 26 -5.38 23.55 9.21
CA LYS A 26 -6.24 22.41 8.84
C LYS A 26 -5.72 21.72 7.59
N SER A 27 -5.39 22.50 6.56
CA SER A 27 -4.81 21.94 5.34
C SER A 27 -3.47 21.24 5.64
N ASP A 28 -2.61 21.84 6.46
CA ASP A 28 -1.34 21.24 6.86
C ASP A 28 -1.52 19.88 7.56
N GLN A 29 -2.48 19.78 8.50
CA GLN A 29 -2.82 18.51 9.14
C GLN A 29 -3.38 17.47 8.16
N GLU A 30 -4.23 17.89 7.22
CA GLU A 30 -4.78 17.00 6.20
C GLU A 30 -3.67 16.48 5.26
N TYR A 31 -2.70 17.33 4.91
CA TYR A 31 -1.55 16.93 4.10
C TYR A 31 -0.65 15.95 4.84
N GLN A 32 -0.38 16.16 6.13
CA GLN A 32 0.41 15.22 6.94
C GLN A 32 -0.24 13.83 6.98
N ILE A 33 -1.56 13.76 7.21
CA ILE A 33 -2.29 12.48 7.21
C ILE A 33 -2.23 11.81 5.83
N LYS A 34 -2.37 12.58 4.75
CA LYS A 34 -2.26 12.05 3.38
C LYS A 34 -0.86 11.53 3.09
N GLU A 35 0.17 12.23 3.54
CA GLU A 35 1.56 11.84 3.37
C GLU A 35 1.86 10.52 4.09
N GLU A 36 1.43 10.39 5.36
CA GLU A 36 1.57 9.15 6.12
C GLU A 36 0.84 7.98 5.44
N LEU A 37 -0.39 8.20 4.96
CA LEU A 37 -1.17 7.18 4.26
C LEU A 37 -0.50 6.76 2.94
N LEU A 38 -0.02 7.72 2.16
CA LEU A 38 0.66 7.45 0.90
C LEU A 38 1.97 6.72 1.12
N GLN A 39 2.71 7.07 2.17
CA GLN A 39 3.95 6.40 2.55
C GLN A 39 3.67 4.94 2.93
N ALA A 40 2.64 4.68 3.73
CA ALA A 40 2.25 3.31 4.07
C ALA A 40 1.85 2.49 2.82
N GLN A 41 1.10 3.08 1.89
CA GLN A 41 0.75 2.42 0.62
C GLN A 41 1.98 2.13 -0.25
N LEU A 42 2.92 3.07 -0.31
CA LEU A 42 4.15 2.92 -1.06
C LEU A 42 4.99 1.75 -0.52
N ASP A 43 5.12 1.66 0.80
CA ASP A 43 5.92 0.61 1.43
C ASP A 43 5.25 -0.76 1.28
N GLN A 44 3.92 -0.85 1.38
CA GLN A 44 3.16 -2.07 1.07
C GLN A 44 3.34 -2.52 -0.39
N GLU A 45 3.24 -1.59 -1.35
CA GLU A 45 3.40 -1.93 -2.77
C GLU A 45 4.85 -2.31 -3.12
N LYS A 46 5.85 -1.77 -2.41
CA LYS A 46 7.24 -2.21 -2.54
C LYS A 46 7.42 -3.65 -2.04
N GLU A 47 6.92 -3.97 -0.85
CA GLU A 47 6.99 -5.34 -0.30
C GLU A 47 6.30 -6.33 -1.26
N ARG A 48 5.11 -5.98 -1.74
CA ARG A 48 4.40 -6.78 -2.74
C ARG A 48 5.18 -6.95 -4.05
N ALA A 49 5.92 -5.93 -4.48
CA ALA A 49 6.74 -6.01 -5.68
C ALA A 49 7.93 -6.96 -5.50
N GLU A 50 8.57 -6.93 -4.32
CA GLU A 50 9.64 -7.86 -3.95
C GLU A 50 9.13 -9.32 -3.91
N ASP A 51 8.00 -9.57 -3.26
CA ASP A 51 7.34 -10.89 -3.24
C ASP A 51 7.05 -11.41 -4.66
N LEU A 52 6.60 -10.53 -5.55
CA LEU A 52 6.30 -10.87 -6.94
C LEU A 52 7.57 -11.21 -7.72
N GLU A 53 8.69 -10.57 -7.43
CA GLU A 53 9.98 -10.86 -8.03
C GLU A 53 10.48 -12.24 -7.60
N GLU A 54 10.39 -12.57 -6.31
CA GLU A 54 10.72 -13.90 -5.79
C GLU A 54 9.81 -14.98 -6.42
N TYR A 55 8.50 -14.75 -6.46
CA TYR A 55 7.55 -15.68 -7.09
C TYR A 55 7.85 -15.89 -8.57
N LYS A 56 8.24 -14.82 -9.30
CA LYS A 56 8.63 -14.91 -10.71
C LYS A 56 9.88 -15.77 -10.91
N VAL A 57 10.79 -15.81 -9.95
CA VAL A 57 11.92 -16.74 -9.96
C VAL A 57 11.46 -18.15 -9.65
N TYR A 58 10.63 -18.34 -8.61
CA TYR A 58 10.09 -19.64 -8.19
C TYR A 58 9.41 -20.40 -9.34
N VAL A 59 8.51 -19.74 -10.08
CA VAL A 59 7.78 -20.39 -11.19
C VAL A 59 8.66 -20.79 -12.37
N LYS A 60 9.89 -20.27 -12.45
CA LYS A 60 10.88 -20.66 -13.47
C LYS A 60 11.77 -21.83 -13.03
N THR A 61 11.66 -22.25 -11.77
CA THR A 61 12.45 -23.35 -11.25
C THR A 61 11.98 -24.70 -11.81
N LYS A 62 12.88 -25.68 -11.81
CA LYS A 62 12.54 -27.06 -12.21
C LYS A 62 11.54 -27.71 -11.25
N GLN A 63 11.58 -27.33 -9.98
CA GLN A 63 10.67 -27.82 -8.94
C GLN A 63 9.22 -27.46 -9.27
N TYR A 64 8.95 -26.18 -9.59
CA TYR A 64 7.62 -25.75 -10.00
C TYR A 64 7.15 -26.47 -11.28
N ALA A 65 8.03 -26.65 -12.27
CA ALA A 65 7.70 -27.39 -13.49
C ALA A 65 7.36 -28.87 -13.20
N GLU A 66 8.09 -29.50 -12.27
CA GLU A 66 7.85 -30.88 -11.82
C GLU A 66 6.53 -31.00 -11.04
N GLU A 67 6.25 -30.08 -10.11
CA GLU A 67 4.97 -30.01 -9.38
C GLU A 67 3.79 -29.87 -10.34
N VAL A 68 3.87 -28.91 -11.27
CA VAL A 68 2.82 -28.72 -12.28
C VAL A 68 2.67 -29.93 -13.19
N ALA A 69 3.76 -30.60 -13.56
CA ALA A 69 3.72 -31.83 -14.35
C ALA A 69 3.08 -33.00 -13.59
N LYS A 70 3.39 -33.15 -12.29
CA LYS A 70 2.80 -34.16 -11.41
C LYS A 70 1.30 -33.90 -11.22
N GLU A 71 0.89 -32.68 -10.91
CA GLU A 71 -0.51 -32.32 -10.66
C GLU A 71 -1.38 -32.30 -11.93
N ARG A 72 -0.90 -31.67 -13.02
CA ARG A 72 -1.72 -31.42 -14.21
C ARG A 72 -1.66 -32.55 -15.22
N LEU A 73 -0.49 -33.16 -15.38
CA LEU A 73 -0.26 -34.21 -16.37
C LEU A 73 -0.23 -35.61 -15.75
N GLY A 74 -0.25 -35.72 -14.41
CA GLY A 74 -0.16 -37.01 -13.73
C GLY A 74 1.17 -37.71 -13.98
N LEU A 75 2.21 -36.97 -14.34
CA LEU A 75 3.54 -37.52 -14.57
C LEU A 75 4.18 -37.88 -13.22
N VAL A 76 4.96 -38.95 -13.17
CA VAL A 76 5.73 -39.34 -11.98
C VAL A 76 7.17 -39.62 -12.38
N ASN A 77 8.09 -39.48 -11.44
CA ASN A 77 9.49 -39.83 -11.70
C ASN A 77 9.63 -41.35 -11.95
N PRO A 78 10.67 -41.81 -12.67
CA PRO A 78 10.83 -43.23 -13.00
C PRO A 78 10.87 -44.18 -11.79
N ASP A 79 11.21 -43.65 -10.62
CA ASP A 79 11.30 -44.31 -9.33
C ASP A 79 10.07 -44.09 -8.42
N GLU A 80 9.06 -43.34 -8.87
CA GLU A 80 7.83 -43.04 -8.15
C GLU A 80 6.61 -43.76 -8.77
N ILE A 81 5.64 -44.20 -7.96
CA ILE A 81 4.39 -44.85 -8.41
C ILE A 81 3.20 -43.93 -8.11
N LEU A 82 2.38 -43.63 -9.12
CA LEU A 82 1.15 -42.87 -8.95
C LEU A 82 0.01 -43.80 -8.49
N LEU A 83 -0.50 -43.59 -7.28
CA LEU A 83 -1.69 -44.29 -6.76
C LEU A 83 -2.91 -43.38 -6.90
N LYS A 84 -3.88 -43.77 -7.74
CA LYS A 84 -5.21 -43.14 -7.77
C LYS A 84 -6.22 -44.10 -7.10
N PRO A 85 -7.13 -43.61 -6.25
CA PRO A 85 -8.22 -44.43 -5.74
C PRO A 85 -9.10 -44.91 -6.91
N GLU A 86 -9.66 -46.12 -6.81
CA GLU A 86 -10.70 -46.57 -7.74
C GLU A 86 -11.90 -45.64 -7.58
N ASP A 87 -12.37 -45.05 -8.69
CA ASP A 87 -13.63 -44.34 -8.72
C ASP A 87 -14.76 -45.34 -8.44
N GLU A 88 -15.25 -45.39 -7.20
CA GLU A 88 -16.50 -46.09 -6.86
C GLU A 88 -17.63 -45.43 -7.65
N ASN A 89 -18.04 -46.10 -8.73
CA ASN A 89 -19.23 -45.75 -9.51
C ASN A 89 -20.50 -46.19 -8.79
#